data_AF-A0A660XJZ1-F1
#
_entry.id   AF-A0A660XJZ1-F1
#
_cell.length_a   1.000
_cell.length_b   1.000
_cell.length_c   1.000
_cell.angle_alpha   90.00
_cell.angle_beta   90.00
_cell.angle_gamma   90.00
#
_symmetry.space_group_name_H-M   'P 1'
#
loop_
_entity.id
_entity.type
_entity.pdbx_description
1 polymer ?
#
loop_
_entity_poly.entity_id
_entity_poly.type
_entity_poly.pdbx_seq_one_letter_code
_entity_poly.pdbx_strand_id
1 'polypeptide(L)'
;GEPVIAKILFNADSIQTDVIKEIIEQKSYIRKVKGKELVVNVDFECDGKGAVIDTISYITFRRDFFSGYNQKYNDYEKYNPDSLYIFEIGLPDAEKIGVRQNLKYLTSHISFFNGTVRVRTTYTDRPVLQVFYDPTQVDSAQIHQSLLKPVLKIYVSDGETLERENFFEFEEPTRVIKY
;
A
#
# COMPACT_ATOMS: atom_id res chain seq x y z
N GLY A 1 27.16 25.61 -2.68
CA GLY A 1 26.52 24.42 -2.12
C GLY A 1 27.13 23.21 -2.76
N GLU A 2 27.24 22.09 -2.06
CA GLU A 2 27.70 20.85 -2.68
C GLU A 2 26.74 20.42 -3.81
N PRO A 3 27.25 19.87 -4.92
CA PRO A 3 26.41 19.37 -6.00
C PRO A 3 25.52 18.22 -5.48
N VAL A 4 24.20 18.36 -5.69
CA VAL A 4 23.21 17.35 -5.30
C VAL A 4 22.97 16.43 -6.48
N ILE A 5 23.22 15.13 -6.29
CA ILE A 5 22.85 14.11 -7.26
C ILE A 5 21.42 13.65 -6.97
N ALA A 6 20.52 13.85 -7.92
CA ALA A 6 19.14 13.37 -7.87
C ALA A 6 18.94 12.18 -8.82
N LYS A 7 18.25 11.14 -8.34
CA LYS A 7 17.74 10.05 -9.19
C LYS A 7 16.25 10.26 -9.38
N ILE A 8 15.80 10.34 -10.63
CA ILE A 8 14.41 10.59 -11.00
C ILE A 8 13.89 9.37 -11.76
N LEU A 9 12.78 8.81 -11.31
CA LEU A 9 12.04 7.78 -12.04
C LEU A 9 10.98 8.46 -12.91
N PHE A 10 10.94 8.12 -14.19
CA PHE A 10 10.02 8.69 -15.16
C PHE A 10 9.61 7.67 -16.21
N ASN A 11 8.50 7.93 -16.91
CA ASN A 11 8.08 7.09 -18.03
C ASN A 11 8.87 7.49 -19.29
N ALA A 12 9.81 6.64 -19.70
CA ALA A 12 10.67 6.89 -20.85
C ALA A 12 9.90 7.01 -22.18
N ASP A 13 8.69 6.44 -22.28
CA ASP A 13 7.83 6.56 -23.46
C ASP A 13 7.12 7.93 -23.52
N SER A 14 7.11 8.69 -22.43
CA SER A 14 6.36 9.95 -22.30
C SER A 14 7.24 11.19 -22.13
N ILE A 15 8.45 11.05 -21.60
CA ILE A 15 9.33 12.19 -21.31
C ILE A 15 10.80 11.82 -21.54
N GLN A 16 11.55 12.75 -22.11
CA GLN A 16 12.99 12.65 -22.37
C GLN A 16 13.79 13.48 -21.35
N THR A 17 15.07 13.18 -21.17
CA THR A 17 15.89 13.78 -20.08
C THR A 17 16.14 15.28 -20.25
N ASP A 18 16.13 15.78 -21.48
CA ASP A 18 16.15 17.20 -21.81
C ASP A 18 14.92 17.95 -21.30
N VAL A 19 13.73 17.38 -21.45
CA VAL A 19 12.49 17.97 -20.89
C VAL A 19 12.55 18.02 -19.35
N ILE A 20 13.10 17.00 -18.71
CA ILE A 20 13.28 16.98 -17.25
C ILE A 20 14.24 18.10 -16.82
N LYS A 21 15.36 18.30 -17.54
CA LYS A 21 16.29 19.40 -17.29
C LYS A 21 15.58 20.75 -17.42
N GLU A 22 14.82 20.96 -18.49
CA GLU A 22 14.05 22.19 -18.69
C GLU A 22 13.10 22.50 -17.53
N ILE A 23 12.45 21.47 -16.95
CA ILE A 23 11.59 21.63 -15.78
C ILE A 23 12.39 22.00 -14.53
N ILE A 24 13.55 21.37 -14.30
CA ILE A 24 14.40 21.65 -13.13
C ILE A 24 14.96 23.09 -13.19
N GLU A 25 15.35 23.54 -14.37
CA GLU A 25 16.02 24.83 -14.58
C GLU A 25 15.04 26.02 -14.73
N GLN A 26 13.73 25.79 -14.54
CA GLN A 26 12.75 26.86 -14.48
C GLN A 26 13.10 27.84 -13.37
N LYS A 27 13.03 29.15 -13.65
CA LYS A 27 13.38 30.18 -12.66
C LYS A 27 12.30 30.41 -11.61
N SER A 28 11.08 29.93 -11.85
CA SER A 28 10.02 29.98 -10.87
C SER A 28 8.91 28.98 -11.18
N TYR A 29 8.12 28.66 -10.16
CA TYR A 29 6.89 27.88 -10.30
C TYR A 29 5.80 28.40 -9.36
N ILE A 30 4.54 28.09 -9.67
CA ILE A 30 3.39 28.49 -8.86
C ILE A 30 3.07 27.38 -7.86
N ARG A 31 3.10 27.70 -6.57
CA ARG A 31 2.67 26.82 -5.48
C ARG A 31 1.33 27.27 -4.94
N LYS A 32 0.33 26.39 -4.92
CA LYS A 32 -0.96 26.63 -4.25
C LYS A 32 -0.89 26.25 -2.78
N VAL A 33 -1.11 27.20 -1.88
CA VAL A 33 -1.17 26.98 -0.43
C VAL A 33 -2.44 27.62 0.13
N LYS A 34 -3.32 26.81 0.74
CA LYS A 34 -4.62 27.27 1.30
C LYS A 34 -5.44 28.13 0.32
N GLY A 35 -5.47 27.74 -0.95
CA GLY A 35 -6.23 28.44 -2.00
C GLY A 35 -5.58 29.72 -2.56
N LYS A 36 -4.41 30.13 -2.05
CA LYS A 36 -3.62 31.24 -2.60
C LYS A 36 -2.51 30.71 -3.49
N GLU A 37 -2.29 31.38 -4.61
CA GLU A 37 -1.14 31.14 -5.49
C GLU A 37 0.06 31.95 -4.99
N LEU A 38 1.18 31.26 -4.79
CA LEU A 38 2.47 31.86 -4.43
C LEU A 38 3.46 31.54 -5.54
N VAL A 39 4.11 32.57 -6.07
CA VAL A 39 5.25 32.38 -6.98
C VAL A 39 6.48 32.04 -6.14
N VAL A 40 7.10 30.89 -6.42
CA VAL A 40 8.34 30.45 -5.80
C VAL A 40 9.44 30.59 -6.83
N ASN A 41 10.42 31.45 -6.55
CA ASN A 41 11.61 31.58 -7.40
C ASN A 41 12.63 30.51 -7.01
N VAL A 42 13.23 29.88 -8.00
CA VAL A 42 14.30 28.89 -7.84
C VAL A 42 15.39 29.15 -8.89
N ASP A 43 16.60 28.69 -8.61
CA ASP A 43 17.74 28.90 -9.50
C ASP A 43 18.61 27.64 -9.55
N PHE A 44 17.97 26.53 -9.90
CA PHE A 44 18.67 25.26 -10.11
C PHE A 44 19.29 25.23 -11.52
N GLU A 45 20.44 24.59 -11.61
CA GLU A 45 21.15 24.30 -12.86
C GLU A 45 21.63 22.85 -12.81
N CYS A 46 21.44 22.11 -13.90
CA CYS A 46 21.92 20.75 -14.03
C CYS A 46 23.28 20.71 -14.72
N ASP A 47 24.20 19.93 -14.17
CA ASP A 47 25.43 19.56 -14.86
C ASP A 47 25.11 18.57 -16.00
N GLY A 48 25.06 19.09 -17.23
CA GLY A 48 24.64 18.34 -18.42
C GLY A 48 23.15 18.04 -18.49
N LYS A 49 22.77 17.03 -19.30
CA LYS A 49 21.38 16.59 -19.52
C LYS A 49 20.95 15.41 -18.66
N GLY A 50 21.82 14.96 -17.75
CA GLY A 50 21.66 13.68 -17.07
C GLY A 50 21.85 12.48 -18.01
N ALA A 51 21.70 11.28 -17.46
CA ALA A 51 21.79 10.03 -18.21
C ALA A 51 20.75 9.04 -17.70
N VAL A 52 20.20 8.22 -18.60
CA VAL A 52 19.44 7.04 -18.20
C VAL A 52 20.44 5.98 -17.78
N ILE A 53 20.46 5.68 -16.48
CA ILE A 53 21.43 4.74 -15.90
C ILE A 53 20.83 3.36 -15.64
N ASP A 54 19.51 3.24 -15.61
CA ASP A 54 18.80 1.98 -15.33
C ASP A 54 17.35 2.04 -15.80
N THR A 55 16.68 0.89 -15.84
CA THR A 55 15.25 0.75 -16.09
C THR A 55 14.62 -0.19 -15.07
N ILE A 56 13.41 0.13 -14.60
CA ILE A 56 12.63 -0.76 -13.74
C ILE A 56 11.32 -1.13 -14.42
N SER A 57 10.84 -2.34 -14.19
CA SER A 57 9.51 -2.73 -14.67
C SER A 57 8.42 -1.92 -13.96
N TYR A 58 7.30 -1.71 -14.64
CA TYR A 58 6.13 -1.05 -14.05
C TYR A 58 5.65 -1.75 -12.77
N ILE A 59 5.66 -3.08 -12.74
CA ILE A 59 5.28 -3.86 -11.55
C ILE A 59 6.21 -3.56 -10.38
N THR A 60 7.52 -3.50 -10.63
CA THR A 60 8.51 -3.16 -9.58
C THR A 60 8.28 -1.74 -9.08
N PHE A 61 8.12 -0.77 -9.98
CA PHE A 61 7.77 0.60 -9.61
C PHE A 61 6.49 0.66 -8.75
N ARG A 62 5.41 0.01 -9.20
CA ARG A 62 4.15 0.01 -8.47
C ARG A 62 4.27 -0.62 -7.10
N ARG A 63 5.02 -1.73 -6.97
CA ARG A 63 5.29 -2.37 -5.68
C ARG A 63 6.09 -1.51 -4.73
N ASP A 64 7.16 -0.88 -5.21
CA ASP A 64 8.07 -0.11 -4.35
C ASP A 64 7.43 1.19 -3.85
N PHE A 65 6.53 1.77 -4.65
CA PHE A 65 5.79 3.00 -4.31
C PHE A 65 4.38 2.75 -3.77
N PHE A 66 3.96 1.48 -3.64
CA PHE A 66 2.64 1.14 -3.11
C PHE A 66 2.53 1.56 -1.64
N SER A 67 1.52 2.36 -1.30
CA SER A 67 1.32 2.81 0.09
C SER A 67 0.60 1.75 0.93
N GLY A 68 1.29 0.64 1.16
CA GLY A 68 0.78 -0.54 1.86
C GLY A 68 0.40 -0.28 3.30
N TYR A 69 -0.64 -0.97 3.74
CA TYR A 69 -1.03 -1.12 5.14
C TYR A 69 -0.41 -2.39 5.70
N ASN A 70 0.00 -2.39 6.97
CA ASN A 70 0.60 -3.57 7.59
C ASN A 70 0.39 -3.52 9.10
N GLN A 71 -0.45 -4.41 9.61
CA GLN A 71 -0.74 -4.50 11.04
C GLN A 71 -0.65 -5.96 11.50
N LYS A 72 0.21 -6.17 12.51
CA LYS A 72 0.35 -7.43 13.25
C LYS A 72 -0.57 -7.40 14.49
N TYR A 73 -1.08 -8.55 14.90
CA TYR A 73 -1.95 -8.73 16.07
C TYR A 73 -1.87 -10.18 16.58
N ASN A 74 -2.66 -10.53 17.60
CA ASN A 74 -2.75 -11.89 18.17
C ASN A 74 -1.37 -12.53 18.44
N ASP A 75 -0.47 -11.77 19.07
CA ASP A 75 0.88 -12.22 19.39
C ASP A 75 1.68 -12.76 18.20
N TYR A 76 1.55 -12.15 17.01
CA TYR A 76 2.30 -12.51 15.79
C TYR A 76 3.76 -12.93 16.04
N GLU A 77 4.47 -12.22 16.91
CA GLU A 77 5.90 -12.49 17.19
C GLU A 77 6.18 -13.84 17.88
N LYS A 78 5.15 -14.52 18.40
CA LYS A 78 5.27 -15.87 18.99
C LYS A 78 5.16 -16.99 17.94
N TYR A 79 4.70 -16.68 16.73
CA TYR A 79 4.55 -17.65 15.66
C TYR A 79 5.85 -17.84 14.90
N ASN A 80 6.14 -19.07 14.49
CA ASN A 80 7.20 -19.34 13.53
C ASN A 80 6.73 -18.89 12.12
N PRO A 81 7.44 -17.98 11.44
CA PRO A 81 7.08 -17.57 10.07
C PRO A 81 6.86 -18.75 9.11
N ASP A 82 7.70 -19.78 9.18
CA ASP A 82 7.66 -20.93 8.25
C ASP A 82 6.43 -21.83 8.44
N SER A 83 5.70 -21.68 9.56
CA SER A 83 4.44 -22.38 9.82
C SER A 83 3.21 -21.58 9.38
N LEU A 84 3.36 -20.31 9.03
CA LEU A 84 2.25 -19.46 8.60
C LEU A 84 1.96 -19.60 7.12
N TYR A 85 0.71 -19.33 6.78
CA TYR A 85 0.20 -19.25 5.42
C TYR A 85 -0.36 -17.85 5.19
N ILE A 86 -0.41 -17.44 3.93
CA ILE A 86 -0.96 -16.17 3.48
C ILE A 86 -2.17 -16.48 2.63
N PHE A 87 -3.33 -15.98 3.05
CA PHE A 87 -4.50 -15.86 2.20
C PHE A 87 -4.44 -14.49 1.51
N GLU A 88 -4.43 -14.48 0.18
CA GLU A 88 -4.36 -13.29 -0.65
C GLU A 88 -5.65 -13.13 -1.46
N ILE A 89 -6.19 -11.92 -1.49
CA ILE A 89 -7.35 -11.54 -2.32
C ILE A 89 -7.14 -10.14 -2.91
N GLY A 90 -7.70 -9.86 -4.09
CA GLY A 90 -7.64 -8.54 -4.70
C GLY A 90 -8.32 -7.48 -3.84
N LEU A 91 -7.70 -6.31 -3.73
CA LEU A 91 -8.28 -5.11 -3.11
C LEU A 91 -7.92 -3.90 -3.99
N PRO A 92 -8.64 -3.69 -5.12
CA PRO A 92 -8.26 -2.69 -6.12
C PRO A 92 -8.08 -1.28 -5.56
N ASP A 93 -8.91 -0.95 -4.56
CA ASP A 93 -8.97 0.35 -3.93
C ASP A 93 -8.05 0.51 -2.72
N ALA A 94 -7.10 -0.42 -2.51
CA ALA A 94 -6.22 -0.43 -1.35
C ALA A 94 -5.44 0.88 -1.12
N GLU A 95 -5.24 1.71 -2.15
CA GLU A 95 -4.57 3.01 -2.05
C GLU A 95 -5.51 4.21 -1.87
N LYS A 96 -6.82 4.04 -2.07
CA LYS A 96 -7.80 5.11 -1.85
C LYS A 96 -7.80 5.50 -0.38
N ILE A 97 -7.73 6.81 -0.11
CA ILE A 97 -7.64 7.36 1.26
C ILE A 97 -8.76 6.81 2.16
N GLY A 98 -9.99 6.76 1.65
CA GLY A 98 -11.15 6.21 2.37
C GLY A 98 -10.96 4.74 2.77
N VAL A 99 -10.51 3.89 1.85
CA VAL A 99 -10.22 2.47 2.15
C VAL A 99 -9.10 2.36 3.18
N ARG A 100 -7.97 3.04 2.96
CA ARG A 100 -6.80 3.00 3.85
C ARG A 100 -7.13 3.38 5.29
N GLN A 101 -7.90 4.46 5.49
CA GLN A 101 -8.28 4.94 6.82
C GLN A 101 -9.15 3.95 7.60
N ASN A 102 -9.82 3.03 6.90
CA ASN A 102 -10.74 2.07 7.47
C ASN A 102 -10.17 0.64 7.56
N LEU A 103 -8.99 0.35 6.98
CA LEU A 103 -8.37 -0.99 7.05
C LEU A 103 -8.16 -1.50 8.48
N LYS A 104 -8.05 -0.59 9.45
CA LYS A 104 -8.03 -0.92 10.89
C LYS A 104 -9.31 -1.63 11.37
N TYR A 105 -10.47 -1.29 10.81
CA TYR A 105 -11.74 -1.92 11.17
C TYR A 105 -11.84 -3.33 10.59
N LEU A 106 -11.42 -3.50 9.33
CA LEU A 106 -11.28 -4.83 8.74
C LEU A 106 -10.28 -5.69 9.51
N THR A 107 -9.15 -5.11 9.91
CA THR A 107 -8.15 -5.81 10.73
C THR A 107 -8.73 -6.24 12.07
N SER A 108 -9.47 -5.35 12.75
CA SER A 108 -10.14 -5.71 14.00
C SER A 108 -11.18 -6.81 13.81
N HIS A 109 -11.89 -6.84 12.68
CA HIS A 109 -12.83 -7.90 12.38
C HIS A 109 -12.15 -9.26 12.17
N ILE A 110 -11.05 -9.26 11.43
CA ILE A 110 -10.29 -10.48 11.15
C ILE A 110 -9.53 -10.97 12.38
N SER A 111 -9.17 -10.10 13.32
CA SER A 111 -8.47 -10.51 14.55
C SER A 111 -9.33 -11.30 15.52
N PHE A 112 -10.67 -11.35 15.34
CA PHE A 112 -11.55 -12.22 16.15
C PHE A 112 -11.34 -13.71 15.86
N PHE A 113 -10.70 -14.07 14.75
CA PHE A 113 -10.41 -15.45 14.41
C PHE A 113 -9.10 -15.87 15.07
N ASN A 114 -9.18 -16.90 15.91
CA ASN A 114 -7.97 -17.56 16.40
C ASN A 114 -7.18 -18.10 15.20
N GLY A 115 -5.87 -17.87 15.19
CA GLY A 115 -4.99 -18.29 14.10
C GLY A 115 -4.70 -17.21 13.06
N THR A 116 -5.47 -16.13 12.93
CA THR A 116 -5.05 -14.98 12.12
C THR A 116 -4.14 -14.07 12.94
N VAL A 117 -3.07 -13.57 12.33
CA VAL A 117 -1.99 -12.88 13.07
C VAL A 117 -1.50 -11.60 12.43
N ARG A 118 -1.80 -11.36 11.16
CA ARG A 118 -1.39 -10.14 10.45
C ARG A 118 -2.28 -9.86 9.26
N VAL A 119 -2.53 -8.58 9.01
CA VAL A 119 -3.12 -8.08 7.78
C VAL A 119 -2.12 -7.16 7.09
N ARG A 120 -1.91 -7.36 5.80
CA ARG A 120 -1.06 -6.52 4.96
C ARG A 120 -1.79 -6.17 3.66
N THR A 121 -1.62 -4.97 3.15
CA THR A 121 -1.86 -4.70 1.72
C THR A 121 -0.54 -4.50 1.01
N THR A 122 -0.45 -5.00 -0.21
CA THR A 122 0.74 -4.86 -1.05
C THR A 122 0.34 -4.89 -2.52
N TYR A 123 1.31 -4.65 -3.40
CA TYR A 123 1.15 -4.82 -4.83
C TYR A 123 1.96 -6.04 -5.27
N THR A 124 1.28 -7.08 -5.72
CA THR A 124 1.91 -8.26 -6.33
C THR A 124 1.93 -8.07 -7.84
N ASP A 125 0.98 -8.67 -8.53
CA ASP A 125 0.57 -8.34 -9.91
C ASP A 125 -0.62 -7.38 -9.95
N ARG A 126 -1.28 -7.19 -8.81
CA ARG A 126 -2.34 -6.21 -8.56
C ARG A 126 -2.34 -5.76 -7.09
N PRO A 127 -3.09 -4.71 -6.72
CA PRO A 127 -3.32 -4.39 -5.32
C PRO A 127 -4.06 -5.53 -4.61
N VAL A 128 -3.49 -6.02 -3.51
CA VAL A 128 -4.04 -7.16 -2.77
C VAL A 128 -4.10 -6.90 -1.27
N LEU A 129 -5.05 -7.56 -0.61
CA LEU A 129 -5.08 -7.81 0.83
C LEU A 129 -4.48 -9.19 1.09
N GLN A 130 -3.60 -9.28 2.09
CA GLN A 130 -2.99 -10.51 2.57
C GLN A 130 -3.29 -10.68 4.05
N VAL A 131 -3.86 -11.83 4.41
CA VAL A 131 -4.10 -12.25 5.79
C VAL A 131 -3.13 -13.38 6.09
N PHE A 132 -2.26 -13.20 7.08
CA PHE A 132 -1.35 -14.23 7.56
C PHE A 132 -2.04 -15.01 8.66
N TYR A 133 -1.96 -16.33 8.56
CA TYR A 133 -2.66 -17.21 9.47
C TYR A 133 -1.93 -18.54 9.71
N ASP A 134 -2.21 -19.14 10.85
CA ASP A 134 -1.81 -20.51 11.19
C ASP A 134 -2.88 -21.49 10.67
N PRO A 135 -2.55 -22.35 9.68
CA PRO A 135 -3.49 -23.27 9.07
C PRO A 135 -3.98 -24.36 10.04
N THR A 136 -3.33 -24.54 11.19
CA THR A 136 -3.78 -25.49 12.23
C THR A 136 -4.95 -24.96 13.06
N GLN A 137 -5.21 -23.65 13.00
CA GLN A 137 -6.22 -22.96 13.81
C GLN A 137 -7.38 -22.40 12.98
N VAL A 138 -7.11 -21.97 11.74
CA VAL A 138 -8.11 -21.39 10.82
C VAL A 138 -7.76 -21.72 9.39
N ASP A 139 -8.75 -21.90 8.52
CA ASP A 139 -8.53 -22.14 7.10
C ASP A 139 -8.83 -20.92 6.21
N SER A 140 -8.36 -20.97 4.96
CA SER A 140 -8.53 -19.89 3.99
C SER A 140 -10.00 -19.64 3.60
N ALA A 141 -10.86 -20.66 3.63
CA ALA A 141 -12.26 -20.50 3.29
C ALA A 141 -13.01 -19.73 4.38
N GLN A 142 -12.69 -19.98 5.65
CA GLN A 142 -13.21 -19.22 6.79
C GLN A 142 -12.78 -17.75 6.73
N ILE A 143 -11.51 -17.49 6.41
CA ILE A 143 -10.99 -16.13 6.22
C ILE A 143 -11.74 -15.43 5.07
N HIS A 144 -11.88 -16.11 3.93
CA HIS A 144 -12.57 -15.56 2.77
C HIS A 144 -14.03 -15.21 3.09
N GLN A 145 -14.78 -16.15 3.68
CA GLN A 145 -16.15 -15.92 4.10
C GLN A 145 -16.27 -14.74 5.08
N SER A 146 -15.29 -14.58 5.99
CA SER A 146 -15.30 -13.46 6.91
C SER A 146 -15.09 -12.11 6.24
N LEU A 147 -14.18 -12.05 5.26
CA LEU A 147 -13.92 -10.81 4.51
C LEU A 147 -15.15 -10.35 3.73
N LEU A 148 -15.98 -11.29 3.27
CA LEU A 148 -17.21 -11.01 2.51
C LEU A 148 -18.45 -10.76 3.36
N LYS A 149 -18.35 -10.78 4.69
CA LYS A 149 -19.52 -10.49 5.54
C LYS A 149 -20.00 -9.06 5.32
N PRO A 150 -21.31 -8.80 5.24
CA PRO A 150 -21.84 -7.45 5.02
C PRO A 150 -21.59 -6.51 6.22
N VAL A 151 -21.23 -7.06 7.38
CA VAL A 151 -21.00 -6.31 8.62
C VAL A 151 -19.67 -6.73 9.24
N LEU A 152 -18.84 -5.73 9.55
CA LEU A 152 -17.61 -5.84 10.29
C LEU A 152 -17.88 -5.69 11.78
N LYS A 153 -17.34 -6.61 12.57
CA LYS A 153 -17.29 -6.56 14.03
C LYS A 153 -15.97 -5.93 14.47
N ILE A 154 -16.00 -4.95 15.37
CA ILE A 154 -14.82 -4.16 15.78
C ILE A 154 -14.71 -4.17 17.30
N TYR A 155 -13.53 -4.45 17.84
CA TYR A 155 -13.25 -4.33 19.28
C TYR A 155 -13.18 -2.87 19.71
N VAL A 156 -13.82 -2.56 20.84
CA VAL A 156 -13.65 -1.29 21.57
C VAL A 156 -13.09 -1.54 22.96
N SER A 157 -12.54 -0.50 23.58
CA SER A 157 -11.64 -0.55 24.74
C SER A 157 -12.18 -1.27 25.98
N ASP A 158 -13.50 -1.49 26.08
CA ASP A 158 -14.17 -2.06 27.26
C ASP A 158 -14.67 -3.50 27.04
N GLY A 159 -14.12 -4.19 26.04
CA GLY A 159 -14.56 -5.55 25.67
C GLY A 159 -15.87 -5.59 24.90
N GLU A 160 -16.51 -4.44 24.71
CA GLU A 160 -17.64 -4.27 23.81
C GLU A 160 -17.22 -4.41 22.34
N THR A 161 -18.22 -4.61 21.49
CA THR A 161 -18.01 -4.76 20.06
C THR A 161 -18.96 -3.86 19.31
N LEU A 162 -18.43 -3.09 18.36
CA LEU A 162 -19.22 -2.25 17.49
C LEU A 162 -19.35 -2.90 16.10
N GLU A 163 -20.51 -2.76 15.50
CA GLU A 163 -20.79 -3.22 14.15
C GLU A 163 -20.71 -2.06 13.16
N ARG A 164 -20.14 -2.32 11.97
CA ARG A 164 -20.13 -1.39 10.83
C ARG A 164 -20.42 -2.12 9.55
N GLU A 165 -21.07 -1.45 8.61
CA GLU A 165 -21.20 -1.95 7.24
C GLU A 165 -19.82 -2.21 6.63
N ASN A 166 -19.70 -3.34 5.95
CA ASN A 166 -18.52 -3.69 5.18
C ASN A 166 -18.62 -3.07 3.79
N PHE A 167 -17.80 -2.05 3.55
CA PHE A 167 -17.73 -1.36 2.26
C PHE A 167 -16.49 -1.76 1.44
N PHE A 168 -15.70 -2.74 1.90
CA PHE A 168 -14.53 -3.20 1.16
C PHE A 168 -14.97 -4.06 -0.03
N GLU A 169 -14.50 -3.69 -1.21
CA GLU A 169 -14.71 -4.44 -2.44
C GLU A 169 -13.50 -5.32 -2.72
N PHE A 170 -13.73 -6.62 -2.81
CA PHE A 170 -12.70 -7.62 -3.05
C PHE A 170 -12.83 -8.24 -4.43
N GLU A 171 -11.70 -8.65 -5.01
CA GLU A 171 -11.67 -9.28 -6.33
C GLU A 171 -10.95 -10.62 -6.34
N GLU A 172 -11.52 -11.59 -7.06
CA GLU A 172 -10.90 -12.86 -7.42
C GLU A 172 -9.79 -12.66 -8.49
N PRO A 173 -8.81 -13.57 -8.64
CA PRO A 173 -8.66 -14.82 -7.90
C PRO A 173 -8.02 -14.63 -6.51
N THR A 174 -8.46 -15.45 -5.56
CA THR A 174 -7.76 -15.68 -4.30
C THR A 174 -6.53 -16.56 -4.50
N ARG A 175 -5.53 -16.41 -3.62
CA ARG A 175 -4.35 -17.28 -3.58
C ARG A 175 -4.05 -17.70 -2.15
N VAL A 176 -3.55 -18.91 -1.98
CA VAL A 176 -2.99 -19.40 -0.72
C VAL A 176 -1.51 -19.67 -0.94
N ILE A 177 -0.67 -19.01 -0.16
CA ILE A 177 0.78 -19.00 -0.32
C ILE A 177 1.38 -19.41 1.02
N LYS A 178 2.36 -20.31 1.02
CA LYS A 178 3.13 -20.58 2.23
C LYS A 178 4.03 -19.37 2.52
N TYR A 179 4.00 -18.84 3.75
CA TYR A 179 4.80 -17.66 4.11
C TYR A 179 6.29 -17.93 4.03
#